data_AF-A0A411HN01-F1
#
_entry.id   AF-A0A411HN01-F1
#
_cell.length_a   1.000
_cell.length_b   1.000
_cell.length_c   1.000
_cell.angle_alpha   90.00
_cell.angle_beta   90.00
_cell.angle_gamma   90.00
#
_symmetry.space_group_name_H-M   'P 1'
#
loop_
_entity.id
_entity.type
_entity.pdbx_description
1 polymer ?
#
loop_
_entity_poly.entity_id
_entity_poly.type
_entity_poly.pdbx_seq_one_letter_code
_entity_poly.pdbx_strand_id
1 'polypeptide(L)'
;MQTTAGSGVPHETGNIFTPMRHCQGRRRFGQYRHVGTPCADAMKHMPPVKKILYPCCTFLLLTLVACEQTKPPITDMDNAARSLQSARAAGAGTYAPLEIRFAEERLNQARIAMDKHDFIAAQRVAEESSVTSDLARTKVRLAKVREQVEARSRENTHLREDLLAPTTTEEAPQQ
;
A
#
# COMPACT_ATOMS: atom_id res chain seq x y z
N MET A 1 -0.37 50.51 -40.32
CA MET A 1 0.87 51.07 -39.72
C MET A 1 0.66 50.96 -38.21
N GLN A 2 1.28 50.09 -37.43
CA GLN A 2 2.69 49.69 -37.42
C GLN A 2 2.86 48.21 -37.05
N THR A 3 3.94 47.67 -37.60
CA THR A 3 4.57 46.36 -37.42
C THR A 3 5.31 46.30 -36.09
N THR A 4 5.29 45.16 -35.40
CA THR A 4 6.43 44.57 -34.64
C THR A 4 5.96 43.23 -34.04
N ALA A 5 6.35 42.13 -34.67
CA ALA A 5 7.45 41.28 -34.23
C ALA A 5 7.08 40.38 -33.03
N GLY A 6 6.12 39.47 -33.26
CA GLY A 6 5.98 38.25 -32.46
C GLY A 6 7.14 37.32 -32.80
N SER A 7 8.22 37.41 -32.04
CA SER A 7 9.30 36.44 -32.07
C SER A 7 8.78 35.13 -31.47
N GLY A 8 8.61 34.14 -32.35
CA GLY A 8 8.37 32.78 -31.95
C GLY A 8 9.55 32.24 -31.15
N VAL A 9 9.27 31.76 -29.95
CA VAL A 9 10.16 30.85 -29.24
C VAL A 9 9.62 29.44 -29.49
N PRO A 10 10.34 28.60 -30.26
CA PRO A 10 10.00 27.20 -30.38
C PRO A 10 10.39 26.51 -29.06
N HIS A 11 9.41 26.10 -28.25
CA HIS A 11 9.69 25.11 -27.22
C HIS A 11 9.86 23.76 -27.92
N GLU A 12 11.14 23.41 -28.08
CA GLU A 12 11.62 22.13 -28.57
C GLU A 12 10.86 20.96 -27.94
N THR A 13 10.27 20.17 -28.81
CA THR A 13 10.09 18.73 -28.64
C THR A 13 11.44 18.08 -28.33
N GLY A 14 11.70 17.82 -27.05
CA GLY A 14 12.88 17.13 -26.56
C GLY A 14 12.48 15.98 -25.63
N ASN A 15 12.11 14.85 -26.22
CA ASN A 15 12.03 13.57 -25.53
C ASN A 15 13.43 13.22 -24.98
N ILE A 16 13.67 13.46 -23.69
CA ILE A 16 14.86 12.99 -22.96
C ILE A 16 14.38 12.12 -21.80
N PHE A 17 13.80 10.98 -22.15
CA PHE A 17 13.72 9.83 -21.25
C PHE A 17 14.97 8.99 -21.47
N THR A 18 16.07 9.35 -20.81
CA THR A 18 17.28 8.52 -20.71
C THR A 18 17.42 7.99 -19.28
N PRO A 19 17.16 6.70 -19.04
CA PRO A 19 17.49 6.05 -17.78
C PRO A 19 18.94 5.52 -17.83
N MET A 20 19.83 6.14 -17.05
CA MET A 20 21.15 5.59 -16.67
C MET A 20 21.13 5.39 -15.16
N ARG A 21 20.94 4.15 -14.66
CA ARG A 21 22.01 3.17 -14.34
C ARG A 21 23.06 3.71 -13.37
N HIS A 22 22.93 3.28 -12.10
CA HIS A 22 23.95 2.68 -11.22
C HIS A 22 23.13 1.97 -10.13
N CYS A 23 23.12 0.65 -9.90
CA CYS A 23 24.13 -0.41 -9.93
C CYS A 23 25.23 -0.26 -8.86
N GLN A 24 24.90 -0.65 -7.62
CA GLN A 24 25.66 -1.46 -6.65
C GLN A 24 25.04 -1.25 -5.25
N GLY A 25 24.74 -2.24 -4.41
CA GLY A 25 24.95 -3.68 -4.44
C GLY A 25 25.15 -4.21 -3.00
N ARG A 26 24.50 -5.36 -2.70
CA ARG A 26 24.88 -6.39 -1.69
C ARG A 26 24.62 -6.03 -0.21
N ARG A 27 23.94 -6.84 0.62
CA ARG A 27 23.92 -8.29 0.91
C ARG A 27 22.69 -8.56 1.81
N ARG A 28 22.13 -9.73 2.07
CA ARG A 28 22.24 -11.14 1.64
C ARG A 28 21.39 -11.91 2.68
N PHE A 29 20.31 -12.57 2.28
CA PHE A 29 19.78 -13.80 2.88
C PHE A 29 18.80 -14.33 1.81
N GLY A 30 19.23 -15.26 0.96
CA GLY A 30 19.20 -16.68 1.29
C GLY A 30 17.77 -17.18 1.00
N GLN A 31 17.45 -17.52 -0.24
CA GLN A 31 17.46 -18.92 -0.74
C GLN A 31 16.40 -19.77 -0.02
N TYR A 32 15.52 -20.55 -0.64
CA TYR A 32 15.32 -20.99 -2.02
C TYR A 32 13.97 -21.75 -1.99
N ARG A 33 13.07 -21.55 -2.96
CA ARG A 33 12.41 -22.71 -3.60
C ARG A 33 11.91 -22.31 -4.98
N HIS A 34 12.79 -22.61 -5.93
CA HIS A 34 12.48 -22.63 -7.34
C HIS A 34 11.36 -23.64 -7.63
N VAL A 35 10.38 -23.14 -8.37
CA VAL A 35 9.60 -23.89 -9.34
C VAL A 35 10.56 -24.37 -10.43
N GLY A 36 10.52 -25.66 -10.77
CA GLY A 36 11.24 -26.19 -11.93
C GLY A 36 11.69 -27.65 -11.80
N THR A 37 10.82 -28.59 -12.17
CA THR A 37 11.26 -29.69 -13.04
C THR A 37 11.53 -29.11 -14.43
N PRO A 38 12.62 -29.47 -15.14
CA PRO A 38 12.76 -30.84 -15.65
C PRO A 38 14.21 -31.38 -15.63
N CYS A 39 14.35 -32.66 -15.27
CA CYS A 39 15.44 -33.49 -15.77
C CYS A 39 14.80 -34.68 -16.49
N ALA A 40 14.42 -34.43 -17.75
CA ALA A 40 14.58 -35.46 -18.77
C ALA A 40 16.08 -35.48 -19.11
N ASP A 41 16.77 -36.57 -18.76
CA ASP A 41 17.91 -37.15 -19.47
C ASP A 41 18.75 -38.01 -18.53
N ALA A 42 18.37 -39.28 -18.42
CA ALA A 42 19.32 -40.38 -18.28
C ALA A 42 18.58 -41.70 -18.50
N MET A 43 18.35 -42.00 -19.78
CA MET A 43 18.08 -43.34 -20.27
C MET A 43 19.27 -44.23 -19.88
N LYS A 44 19.07 -45.26 -19.05
CA LYS A 44 19.96 -46.44 -18.97
C LYS A 44 19.30 -47.58 -18.16
N HIS A 45 19.00 -48.65 -18.91
CA HIS A 45 18.82 -50.06 -18.50
C HIS A 45 17.38 -50.60 -18.23
N MET A 46 16.85 -51.31 -19.24
CA MET A 46 16.00 -52.52 -19.10
C MET A 46 16.90 -53.75 -18.80
N PRO A 47 16.45 -54.83 -18.10
CA PRO A 47 15.27 -55.69 -18.42
C PRO A 47 14.55 -56.29 -17.16
N PRO A 48 13.74 -57.38 -17.22
CA PRO A 48 12.48 -57.61 -17.93
C PRO A 48 11.23 -57.74 -16.98
N VAL A 49 10.07 -57.31 -17.50
CA VAL A 49 8.67 -57.68 -17.17
C VAL A 49 8.37 -58.43 -15.85
N LYS A 50 8.13 -57.69 -14.74
CA LYS A 50 7.39 -58.21 -13.55
C LYS A 50 6.86 -57.14 -12.57
N LYS A 51 6.67 -55.88 -12.99
CA LYS A 51 6.45 -54.73 -12.07
C LYS A 51 5.34 -53.76 -12.50
N ILE A 52 4.19 -54.28 -12.95
CA ILE A 52 3.01 -53.46 -13.30
C ILE A 52 2.17 -53.07 -12.06
N LEU A 53 2.52 -53.54 -10.86
CA LEU A 53 1.83 -53.24 -9.59
C LEU A 53 2.53 -52.15 -8.74
N TYR A 54 3.31 -51.25 -9.34
CA TYR A 54 4.04 -50.21 -8.57
C TYR A 54 3.85 -48.74 -8.98
N PRO A 55 3.32 -48.34 -10.16
CA PRO A 55 3.23 -46.91 -10.48
C PRO A 55 2.01 -46.21 -9.85
N CYS A 56 1.02 -46.96 -9.35
CA CYS A 56 -0.17 -46.39 -8.70
C CYS A 56 0.12 -45.93 -7.26
N CYS A 57 1.01 -46.63 -6.53
CA CYS A 57 1.36 -46.30 -5.16
C CYS A 57 2.28 -45.05 -5.07
N THR A 58 3.12 -44.80 -6.07
CA THR A 58 4.04 -43.65 -6.05
C THR A 58 3.33 -42.32 -6.31
N PHE A 59 2.23 -42.32 -7.08
CA PHE A 59 1.41 -41.13 -7.32
C PHE A 59 0.55 -40.76 -6.09
N LEU A 60 0.11 -41.76 -5.32
CA LEU A 60 -0.68 -41.57 -4.10
C LEU A 60 0.15 -41.00 -2.92
N LEU A 61 1.45 -41.23 -2.89
CA LEU A 61 2.36 -40.71 -1.86
C LEU A 61 2.78 -39.24 -2.09
N LEU A 62 2.64 -38.71 -3.31
CA LEU A 62 3.10 -37.36 -3.65
C LEU A 62 2.05 -36.25 -3.37
N THR A 63 0.81 -36.61 -3.05
CA THR A 63 -0.28 -35.64 -2.81
C THR A 63 -0.45 -35.24 -1.33
N LEU A 64 0.34 -35.78 -0.40
CA LEU A 64 0.23 -35.47 1.04
C LEU A 64 1.12 -34.28 1.52
N VAL A 65 1.88 -33.62 0.65
CA VAL A 65 2.75 -32.49 1.03
C VAL A 65 2.05 -31.14 0.85
N ALA A 66 0.89 -30.96 1.49
CA ALA A 66 0.22 -29.66 1.58
C ALA A 66 -0.63 -29.57 2.86
N CYS A 67 -0.01 -29.73 4.02
CA CYS A 67 -0.61 -29.31 5.29
C CYS A 67 0.46 -28.61 6.12
N GLU A 68 0.96 -27.50 5.60
CA GLU A 68 2.04 -26.73 6.22
C GLU A 68 1.44 -25.42 6.75
N GLN A 69 1.44 -25.29 8.08
CA GLN A 69 1.07 -24.13 8.90
C GLN A 69 -0.41 -23.93 9.25
N THR A 70 -0.90 -24.71 10.21
CA THR A 70 -2.16 -24.47 10.95
C THR A 70 -1.91 -23.81 12.32
N LYS A 71 -0.88 -22.95 12.44
CA LYS A 71 -0.68 -22.18 13.67
C LYS A 71 -1.65 -20.98 13.70
N PRO A 72 -2.38 -20.74 14.80
CA PRO A 72 -3.23 -19.57 14.94
C PRO A 72 -2.46 -18.24 14.75
N PRO A 73 -2.91 -17.31 13.88
CA PRO A 73 -2.24 -16.05 13.55
C PRO A 73 -2.50 -14.95 14.60
N ILE A 74 -2.13 -15.20 15.86
CA ILE A 74 -2.34 -14.24 16.97
C ILE A 74 -1.59 -12.93 16.78
N THR A 75 -0.40 -12.97 16.18
CA THR A 75 0.44 -11.78 15.94
C THR A 75 -0.21 -10.83 14.94
N ASP A 76 -0.84 -11.39 13.89
CA ASP A 76 -1.47 -10.61 12.84
C ASP A 76 -2.79 -10.01 13.34
N MET A 77 -3.54 -10.74 14.16
CA MET A 77 -4.70 -10.23 14.89
C MET A 77 -4.34 -9.03 15.78
N ASP A 78 -3.28 -9.16 16.57
CA ASP A 78 -2.81 -8.10 17.46
C ASP A 78 -2.33 -6.88 16.68
N ASN A 79 -1.60 -7.08 15.59
CA ASN A 79 -1.12 -6.00 14.73
C ASN A 79 -2.29 -5.23 14.11
N ALA A 80 -3.30 -5.93 13.59
CA ALA A 80 -4.50 -5.32 13.05
C ALA A 80 -5.26 -4.51 14.12
N ALA A 81 -5.46 -5.08 15.31
CA ALA A 81 -6.11 -4.40 16.42
C ALA A 81 -5.36 -3.13 16.87
N ARG A 82 -4.02 -3.18 16.93
CA ARG A 82 -3.18 -2.02 17.26
C ARG A 82 -3.25 -0.94 16.19
N SER A 83 -3.15 -1.30 14.90
CA SER A 83 -3.24 -0.30 13.82
C SER A 83 -4.61 0.39 13.83
N LEU A 84 -5.69 -0.37 14.02
CA LEU A 84 -7.04 0.16 14.12
C LEU A 84 -7.19 1.12 15.30
N GLN A 85 -6.64 0.79 16.47
CA GLN A 85 -6.64 1.69 17.62
C GLN A 85 -5.82 2.95 17.37
N SER A 86 -4.66 2.83 16.72
CA SER A 86 -3.82 3.96 16.31
C SER A 86 -4.56 4.89 15.33
N ALA A 87 -5.30 4.32 14.37
CA ALA A 87 -6.10 5.09 13.42
C ALA A 87 -7.26 5.83 14.11
N ARG A 88 -7.97 5.17 15.04
CA ARG A 88 -9.00 5.82 15.87
C ARG A 88 -8.41 6.97 16.69
N ALA A 89 -7.29 6.73 17.37
CA ALA A 89 -6.60 7.75 18.17
C ALA A 89 -6.12 8.94 17.33
N ALA A 90 -5.78 8.73 16.06
CA ALA A 90 -5.41 9.81 15.14
C ALA A 90 -6.61 10.73 14.79
N GLY A 91 -7.85 10.24 14.93
CA GLY A 91 -9.07 10.94 14.53
C GLY A 91 -9.72 10.38 13.25
N ALA A 92 -9.48 9.12 12.90
CA ALA A 92 -10.05 8.50 11.69
C ALA A 92 -11.59 8.55 11.65
N GLY A 93 -12.27 8.55 12.80
CA GLY A 93 -13.73 8.69 12.84
C GLY A 93 -14.25 10.00 12.24
N THR A 94 -13.46 11.08 12.27
CA THR A 94 -13.85 12.39 11.73
C THR A 94 -13.39 12.58 10.29
N TYR A 95 -12.16 12.18 9.97
CA TYR A 95 -11.55 12.47 8.67
C TYR A 95 -11.64 11.30 7.66
N ALA A 96 -11.87 10.07 8.12
CA ALA A 96 -11.94 8.85 7.30
C ALA A 96 -12.95 7.82 7.86
N PRO A 97 -14.24 8.20 8.00
CA PRO A 97 -15.24 7.36 8.66
C PRO A 97 -15.54 6.07 7.91
N LEU A 98 -15.40 6.04 6.58
CA LEU A 98 -15.66 4.86 5.79
C LEU A 98 -14.59 3.78 6.02
N GLU A 99 -13.32 4.19 6.00
CA GLU A 99 -12.15 3.32 6.09
C GLU A 99 -12.05 2.68 7.46
N ILE A 100 -12.32 3.44 8.53
CA ILE A 100 -12.29 2.88 9.88
C ILE A 100 -13.40 1.85 10.09
N ARG A 101 -14.58 2.04 9.50
CA ARG A 101 -15.67 1.06 9.52
C ARG A 101 -15.34 -0.20 8.72
N PHE A 102 -14.72 -0.04 7.55
CA PHE A 102 -14.23 -1.18 6.78
C PHE A 102 -13.15 -1.96 7.53
N ALA A 103 -12.21 -1.28 8.19
CA ALA A 103 -11.19 -1.95 9.01
C ALA A 103 -11.79 -2.72 10.19
N GLU A 104 -12.80 -2.16 10.86
CA GLU A 104 -13.56 -2.80 11.94
C GLU A 104 -14.26 -4.07 11.45
N GLU A 105 -14.94 -3.98 10.31
CA GLU A 105 -15.65 -5.11 9.70
C GLU A 105 -14.67 -6.22 9.31
N ARG A 106 -13.52 -5.88 8.71
CA ARG A 106 -12.49 -6.88 8.38
C ARG A 106 -11.92 -7.55 9.62
N LEU A 107 -11.65 -6.79 10.68
CA LEU A 107 -11.15 -7.39 11.92
C LEU A 107 -12.19 -8.33 12.54
N ASN A 108 -13.47 -7.98 12.46
CA ASN A 108 -14.56 -8.86 12.90
C ASN A 108 -14.66 -10.14 12.05
N GLN A 109 -14.58 -10.01 10.73
CA GLN A 109 -14.53 -11.15 9.81
C GLN A 109 -13.34 -12.07 10.08
N ALA A 110 -12.18 -11.50 10.39
CA ALA A 110 -11.00 -12.27 10.75
C ALA A 110 -11.19 -13.05 12.06
N ARG A 111 -11.86 -12.47 13.07
CA ARG A 111 -12.24 -13.17 14.30
C ARG A 111 -13.21 -14.32 14.02
N ILE A 112 -14.20 -14.11 13.17
CA ILE A 112 -15.13 -15.17 12.77
C ILE A 112 -14.38 -16.31 12.04
N ALA A 113 -13.37 -16.00 11.22
CA ALA A 113 -12.53 -17.02 10.58
C ALA A 113 -11.64 -17.77 11.59
N MET A 114 -11.12 -17.08 12.61
CA MET A 114 -10.40 -17.70 13.74
C MET A 114 -11.27 -18.72 14.49
N ASP A 115 -12.52 -18.35 14.75
CA ASP A 115 -13.49 -19.21 15.45
C ASP A 115 -13.86 -20.44 14.60
N LYS A 116 -13.84 -20.30 13.26
CA LYS A 116 -14.02 -21.40 12.30
C LYS A 116 -12.76 -22.23 12.07
N HIS A 117 -11.64 -21.90 12.74
CA HIS A 117 -10.32 -22.51 12.55
C HIS A 117 -9.76 -22.36 11.12
N ASP A 118 -10.25 -21.38 10.35
CA ASP A 118 -9.67 -21.01 9.06
C ASP A 118 -8.58 -19.97 9.28
N PHE A 119 -7.40 -20.44 9.68
CA PHE A 119 -6.27 -19.59 10.05
C PHE A 119 -5.68 -18.83 8.86
N ILE A 120 -5.76 -19.39 7.64
CA ILE A 120 -5.24 -18.73 6.43
C ILE A 120 -6.16 -17.57 6.03
N ALA A 121 -7.47 -17.78 6.04
CA ALA A 121 -8.42 -16.69 5.81
C ALA A 121 -8.32 -15.63 6.92
N ALA A 122 -8.24 -16.05 8.19
CA ALA A 122 -8.09 -15.13 9.31
C ALA A 122 -6.85 -14.24 9.17
N GLN A 123 -5.70 -14.81 8.83
CA GLN A 123 -4.46 -14.06 8.61
C GLN A 123 -4.61 -13.02 7.49
N ARG A 124 -5.11 -13.43 6.32
CA ARG A 124 -5.28 -12.53 5.17
C ARG A 124 -6.21 -11.37 5.50
N VAL A 125 -7.35 -11.66 6.13
CA VAL A 125 -8.33 -10.63 6.47
C VAL A 125 -7.80 -9.71 7.59
N ALA A 126 -6.95 -10.21 8.51
CA ALA A 126 -6.23 -9.38 9.48
C ALA A 126 -5.35 -8.33 8.80
N GLU A 127 -4.58 -8.78 7.82
CA GLU A 127 -3.66 -7.94 7.07
C GLU A 127 -4.42 -6.90 6.25
N GLU A 128 -5.55 -7.26 5.65
CA GLU A 128 -6.45 -6.30 5.02
C GLU A 128 -6.95 -5.23 6.01
N SER A 129 -7.30 -5.63 7.23
CA SER A 129 -7.71 -4.69 8.29
C SER A 129 -6.58 -3.75 8.72
N SER A 130 -5.36 -4.26 8.86
CA SER A 130 -4.19 -3.44 9.25
C SER A 130 -3.84 -2.42 8.17
N VAL A 131 -3.80 -2.83 6.90
CA VAL A 131 -3.53 -1.94 5.76
C VAL A 131 -4.64 -0.89 5.61
N THR A 132 -5.91 -1.29 5.78
CA THR A 132 -7.03 -0.34 5.74
C THR A 132 -6.96 0.67 6.88
N SER A 133 -6.53 0.25 8.06
CA SER A 133 -6.33 1.14 9.22
C SER A 133 -5.20 2.14 8.97
N ASP A 134 -4.09 1.70 8.37
CA ASP A 134 -2.97 2.57 7.99
C ASP A 134 -3.37 3.58 6.90
N LEU A 135 -4.19 3.14 5.94
CA LEU A 135 -4.80 4.03 4.96
C LEU A 135 -5.65 5.11 5.65
N ALA A 136 -6.52 4.73 6.58
CA ALA A 136 -7.35 5.68 7.34
C ALA A 136 -6.49 6.69 8.11
N ARG A 137 -5.43 6.24 8.79
CA ARG A 137 -4.48 7.10 9.49
C ARG A 137 -3.76 8.06 8.53
N THR A 138 -3.41 7.61 7.34
CA THR A 138 -2.78 8.45 6.33
C THR A 138 -3.74 9.52 5.81
N LYS A 139 -5.02 9.17 5.59
CA LYS A 139 -6.07 10.12 5.22
C LYS A 139 -6.28 11.19 6.29
N VAL A 140 -6.27 10.81 7.57
CA VAL A 140 -6.30 11.77 8.69
C VAL A 140 -5.14 12.74 8.61
N ARG A 141 -3.92 12.24 8.41
CA ARG A 141 -2.73 13.10 8.30
C ARG A 141 -2.85 14.06 7.12
N LEU A 142 -3.31 13.57 5.97
CA LEU A 142 -3.55 14.39 4.79
C LEU A 142 -4.58 15.49 5.05
N ALA A 143 -5.69 15.16 5.70
CA ALA A 143 -6.74 16.13 6.02
C ALA A 143 -6.23 17.24 6.95
N LYS A 144 -5.48 16.88 8.00
CA LYS A 144 -4.85 17.87 8.90
C LYS A 144 -3.87 18.79 8.18
N VAL A 145 -3.08 18.26 7.25
CA VAL A 145 -2.15 19.07 6.44
C VAL A 145 -2.92 20.01 5.51
N ARG A 146 -4.00 19.54 4.87
CA ARG A 146 -4.85 20.40 4.02
C ARG A 146 -5.45 21.55 4.81
N GLU A 147 -5.95 21.28 6.01
CA GLU A 147 -6.48 22.30 6.92
C GLU A 147 -5.42 23.35 7.29
N GLN A 148 -4.19 22.92 7.59
CA GLN A 148 -3.07 23.84 7.86
C GLN A 148 -2.68 24.69 6.65
N VAL A 149 -2.68 24.10 5.45
CA VAL A 149 -2.39 24.82 4.20
C VAL A 149 -3.47 25.86 3.93
N GLU A 150 -4.75 25.51 4.11
CA GLU A 150 -5.86 26.46 3.98
C GLU A 150 -5.78 27.59 5.01
N ALA A 151 -5.52 27.28 6.28
CA ALA A 151 -5.38 28.29 7.33
C ALA A 151 -4.24 29.27 7.00
N ARG A 152 -3.08 28.75 6.61
CA ARG A 152 -1.92 29.57 6.22
C ARG A 152 -2.18 30.38 4.95
N SER A 153 -2.90 29.80 3.99
CA SER A 153 -3.29 30.53 2.77
C SER A 153 -4.21 31.70 3.10
N ARG A 154 -5.20 31.51 3.98
CA ARG A 154 -6.12 32.56 4.42
C ARG A 154 -5.40 33.67 5.19
N GLU A 155 -4.45 33.30 6.04
CA GLU A 155 -3.60 34.27 6.75
C GLU A 155 -2.76 35.09 5.74
N ASN A 156 -2.14 34.43 4.75
CA ASN A 156 -1.40 35.14 3.70
C ASN A 156 -2.29 36.07 2.88
N THR A 157 -3.53 35.69 2.56
CA THR A 157 -4.44 36.56 1.81
C THR A 157 -4.89 37.75 2.66
N HIS A 158 -5.22 37.53 3.93
CA HIS A 158 -5.59 38.62 4.85
C HIS A 158 -4.46 39.63 5.01
N LEU A 159 -3.22 39.18 5.22
CA LEU A 159 -2.06 40.06 5.33
C LEU A 159 -1.81 40.86 4.03
N ARG A 160 -2.09 40.27 2.86
CA ARG A 160 -1.98 40.98 1.58
C ARG A 160 -3.08 42.02 1.42
N GLU A 161 -4.29 41.72 1.87
CA GLU A 161 -5.41 42.68 1.88
C GLU A 161 -5.11 43.86 2.80
N ASP A 162 -4.60 43.63 4.01
CA ASP A 162 -4.22 44.69 4.95
C ASP A 162 -3.13 45.62 4.37
N LEU A 163 -2.17 45.07 3.62
CA LEU A 163 -1.10 45.84 2.98
C LEU A 163 -1.57 46.66 1.77
N LEU A 164 -2.61 46.19 1.07
CA LEU A 164 -3.16 46.80 -0.13
C LEU A 164 -4.37 47.69 0.16
N ALA A 165 -4.99 47.53 1.33
CA ALA A 165 -5.99 48.44 1.84
C ALA A 165 -5.31 49.82 1.98
N PRO A 166 -5.74 50.83 1.21
CA PRO A 166 -5.19 52.17 1.41
C PRO A 166 -5.50 52.55 2.86
N THR A 167 -4.58 53.23 3.53
CA THR A 167 -4.78 53.82 4.86
C THR A 167 -5.77 54.99 4.80
N THR A 168 -6.92 54.79 4.14
CA THR A 168 -8.08 55.68 4.17
C THR A 168 -8.81 55.45 5.50
N THR A 169 -8.09 55.59 6.61
CA THR A 169 -8.67 56.23 7.78
C THR A 169 -8.34 57.71 7.63
N GLU A 170 -9.15 58.36 6.80
CA GLU A 170 -9.59 59.76 6.94
C GLU A 170 -8.65 60.73 7.67
N GLU A 171 -7.87 61.51 6.91
CA GLU A 171 -7.63 62.92 7.26
C GLU A 171 -8.67 63.75 6.47
N ALA A 172 -9.92 63.76 6.95
CA ALA A 172 -10.92 64.75 6.57
C ALA A 172 -11.27 65.59 7.82
N PRO A 173 -11.34 66.93 7.72
CA PRO A 173 -11.36 67.82 8.86
C PRO A 173 -12.73 67.79 9.56
N GLN A 174 -12.72 67.55 10.87
CA GLN A 174 -13.86 67.87 11.72
C GLN A 174 -13.91 69.40 11.94
N GLN A 175 -15.11 69.96 11.74
CA GLN A 175 -15.45 71.38 11.69
C GLN A 175 -15.06 72.20 12.93
#